data_AF-A0A2Y9MJ48-F1
#
_entry.id   AF-A0A2Y9MJ48-F1
#
_cell.length_a   1.000
_cell.length_b   1.000
_cell.length_c   1.000
_cell.angle_alpha   90.00
_cell.angle_beta   90.00
_cell.angle_gamma   90.00
#
_symmetry.space_group_name_H-M   'P 1'
#
loop_
_entity.id
_entity.type
_entity.pdbx_description
1 polymer ?
#
loop_
_entity_poly.entity_id
_entity_poly.type
_entity_poly.pdbx_seq_one_letter_code
_entity_poly.pdbx_strand_id
1 'polypeptide(L)'
;MRLRNGAFLTLLLFCLCAFLSLSWYAALSGQKGDVVDVYQREFLALRDRLHAAEQESLKRSKELNLVLDEIKRAVSERQALRDGDSNRTWGRLTEDPRLKPWNVSHKHVLHLPTVFHHLPHLLAKESSLQPAVRVGQGRTGVSVVMGIPSVRREVHSYLTDTLHSLISELSPQEKEDSVIVVLIAETDPQYTSLVTENIKALWRTKQNLDYCFLMMYAQSKGIYYVQLEDDIIAKPNYLSTMKNFALQQPSEDWMILEFSQLGFIGKMFKSLDLSVIVEFILMFYRDKPIDWLLDHILWVKVCNPEKDAKHCDRQKANLRIRFKPSLFQHVGTHSSLAGKIQKLKDKDFGKQALRKEHVNPPAEVSTSLKTYQHFTLEKAYLREDFFWAFTPAAGDFIRFRFFQPLRLERFFFRSGNIEHPEDKLFNTSVEVLPFDNLQSDKEALQEGRSATLQYPRSSDGYLQIGSFYKGVAQGEVDPAFGPLEALRLSIQTDSPVWVILSEIFLKKAD
;
A
#
# COMPACT_ATOMS: atom_id res chain seq x y z
N MET A 1 68.94 13.70 -44.36
CA MET A 1 68.50 12.63 -43.42
C MET A 1 67.18 13.01 -42.75
N ARG A 2 66.01 12.58 -43.24
CA ARG A 2 64.70 12.91 -42.59
C ARG A 2 63.60 11.84 -42.73
N LEU A 3 63.94 10.57 -42.96
CA LEU A 3 62.96 9.48 -43.24
C LEU A 3 63.08 8.22 -42.36
N ARG A 4 63.93 8.19 -41.33
CA ARG A 4 64.14 6.98 -40.49
C ARG A 4 63.27 6.88 -39.23
N ASN A 5 62.69 7.98 -38.72
CA ASN A 5 61.98 7.96 -37.44
C ASN A 5 60.47 7.71 -37.58
N GLY A 6 59.85 8.05 -38.72
CA GLY A 6 58.42 7.86 -38.94
C GLY A 6 58.01 6.38 -38.95
N ALA A 7 58.73 5.55 -39.70
CA ALA A 7 58.47 4.11 -39.80
C ALA A 7 58.57 3.38 -38.45
N PHE A 8 59.50 3.80 -37.59
CA PHE A 8 59.67 3.20 -36.26
C PHE A 8 58.51 3.59 -35.34
N LEU A 9 58.05 4.85 -35.39
CA LEU A 9 56.92 5.33 -34.61
C LEU A 9 55.62 4.62 -35.02
N THR A 10 55.37 4.45 -36.33
CA THR A 10 54.18 3.74 -36.83
C THR A 10 54.16 2.27 -36.42
N LEU A 11 55.31 1.60 -36.43
CA LEU A 11 55.41 0.18 -36.07
C LEU A 11 55.19 -0.03 -34.56
N LEU A 12 55.71 0.88 -33.74
CA LEU A 12 55.52 0.87 -32.28
C LEU A 12 54.05 1.16 -31.89
N LEU A 13 53.39 2.09 -32.60
CA LEU A 13 51.95 2.35 -32.45
C LEU A 13 51.11 1.13 -32.85
N PHE A 14 51.46 0.45 -33.95
CA PHE A 14 50.75 -0.74 -34.41
C PHE A 14 50.89 -1.91 -33.40
N CYS A 15 52.09 -2.12 -32.86
CA CYS A 15 52.32 -3.09 -31.79
C CYS A 15 51.53 -2.76 -30.51
N LEU A 16 51.47 -1.49 -30.09
CA LEU A 16 50.65 -1.07 -28.95
C LEU A 16 49.15 -1.33 -29.18
N CYS A 17 48.62 -0.99 -30.37
CA CYS A 17 47.24 -1.28 -30.71
C CYS A 17 46.94 -2.79 -30.74
N ALA A 18 47.86 -3.63 -31.23
CA ALA A 18 47.72 -5.08 -31.23
C ALA A 18 47.78 -5.68 -29.81
N PHE A 19 48.65 -5.18 -28.94
CA PHE A 19 48.70 -5.62 -27.53
C PHE A 19 47.44 -5.22 -26.76
N LEU A 20 46.94 -3.99 -26.98
CA LEU A 20 45.71 -3.52 -26.34
C LEU A 20 44.49 -4.30 -26.82
N SER A 21 44.39 -4.63 -28.11
CA SER A 21 43.27 -5.43 -28.64
C SER A 21 43.31 -6.88 -28.16
N LEU A 22 44.49 -7.51 -28.11
CA LEU A 22 44.67 -8.86 -27.55
C LEU A 22 44.36 -8.91 -26.05
N SER A 23 44.82 -7.92 -25.27
CA SER A 23 44.54 -7.82 -23.84
C SER A 23 43.04 -7.62 -23.56
N TRP A 24 42.39 -6.74 -24.35
CA TRP A 24 40.94 -6.52 -24.26
C TRP A 24 40.15 -7.77 -24.64
N TYR A 25 40.55 -8.47 -25.71
CA TYR A 25 39.92 -9.72 -26.14
C TYR A 25 40.06 -10.82 -25.08
N ALA A 26 41.24 -10.98 -24.49
CA ALA A 26 41.48 -11.92 -23.39
C ALA A 26 40.59 -11.60 -22.17
N ALA A 27 40.53 -10.33 -21.75
CA ALA A 27 39.67 -9.89 -20.63
C ALA A 27 38.17 -10.15 -20.90
N LEU A 28 37.69 -9.88 -22.12
CA LEU A 28 36.29 -10.15 -22.49
C LEU A 28 35.99 -11.66 -22.59
N SER A 29 36.96 -12.48 -23.00
CA SER A 29 36.79 -13.93 -23.04
C SER A 29 36.73 -14.56 -21.64
N GLY A 30 37.52 -14.05 -20.69
CA GLY A 30 37.51 -14.48 -19.29
C GLY A 30 36.15 -14.27 -18.60
N GLN A 31 35.51 -13.11 -18.80
CA GLN A 31 34.18 -12.86 -18.23
C GLN A 31 33.08 -13.73 -18.83
N LYS A 32 33.18 -14.15 -20.09
CA LYS A 32 32.15 -14.98 -20.72
C LYS A 32 32.15 -16.43 -20.21
N GLY A 33 33.31 -16.99 -19.89
CA GLY A 33 33.40 -18.34 -19.33
C GLY A 33 32.76 -18.45 -17.95
N ASP A 34 33.14 -17.55 -17.04
CA ASP A 34 32.71 -17.57 -15.63
C ASP A 34 31.19 -17.39 -15.48
N VAL A 35 30.58 -16.51 -16.28
CA VAL A 35 29.13 -16.29 -16.29
C VAL A 35 28.36 -17.53 -16.76
N VAL A 36 28.84 -18.23 -17.79
CA VAL A 36 28.20 -19.47 -18.28
C VAL A 36 28.32 -20.58 -17.24
N ASP A 37 29.47 -20.75 -16.60
CA ASP A 37 29.68 -21.73 -15.53
C ASP A 37 28.79 -21.46 -14.30
N VAL A 38 28.58 -20.20 -13.93
CA VAL A 38 27.64 -19.83 -12.85
C VAL A 38 26.21 -20.21 -13.22
N TYR A 39 25.71 -19.81 -14.39
CA TYR A 39 24.36 -20.19 -14.82
C TYR A 39 24.20 -21.71 -14.95
N GLN A 40 25.22 -22.42 -15.41
CA GLN A 40 25.17 -23.87 -15.55
C GLN A 40 25.13 -24.57 -14.18
N ARG A 41 25.83 -24.06 -13.16
CA ARG A 41 25.70 -24.54 -11.76
C ARG A 41 24.33 -24.23 -11.16
N GLU A 42 23.80 -23.02 -11.37
CA GLU A 42 22.47 -22.65 -10.88
C GLU A 42 21.37 -23.49 -11.54
N PHE A 43 21.47 -23.75 -12.85
CA PHE A 43 20.51 -24.58 -13.58
C PHE A 43 20.57 -26.06 -13.17
N LEU A 44 21.76 -26.59 -12.90
CA LEU A 44 21.92 -27.93 -12.33
C LEU A 44 21.31 -28.01 -10.92
N ALA A 45 21.60 -27.04 -10.04
CA ALA A 45 21.02 -26.99 -8.71
C ALA A 45 19.49 -26.82 -8.72
N LEU A 46 18.95 -26.06 -9.69
CA LEU A 46 17.51 -25.91 -9.91
C LEU A 46 16.89 -27.23 -10.38
N ARG A 47 17.51 -27.91 -11.35
CA ARG A 47 17.06 -29.22 -11.86
C ARG A 47 17.04 -30.27 -10.75
N ASP A 48 18.07 -30.34 -9.93
CA ASP A 48 18.17 -31.34 -8.87
C ASP A 48 17.14 -31.06 -7.75
N ARG A 49 16.84 -29.79 -7.44
CA ARG A 49 15.72 -29.39 -6.57
C ARG A 49 14.35 -29.72 -7.18
N LEU A 50 14.18 -29.50 -8.49
CA LEU A 50 12.95 -29.85 -9.20
C LEU A 50 12.71 -31.37 -9.17
N HIS A 51 13.76 -32.16 -9.39
CA HIS A 51 13.69 -33.63 -9.32
C HIS A 51 13.35 -34.14 -7.92
N ALA A 52 13.91 -33.52 -6.87
CA ALA A 52 13.55 -33.83 -5.48
C ALA A 52 12.07 -33.51 -5.20
N ALA A 53 11.60 -32.33 -5.62
CA ALA A 53 10.20 -31.93 -5.47
C ALA A 53 9.24 -32.83 -6.28
N GLU A 54 9.64 -33.27 -7.47
CA GLU A 54 8.85 -34.18 -8.31
C GLU A 54 8.78 -35.59 -7.70
N GLN A 55 9.89 -36.13 -7.17
CA GLN A 55 9.87 -37.40 -6.44
C GLN A 55 9.02 -37.33 -5.17
N GLU A 56 9.07 -36.21 -4.45
CA GLU A 56 8.23 -35.99 -3.28
C GLU A 56 6.74 -35.87 -3.64
N SER A 57 6.42 -35.16 -4.73
CA SER A 57 5.06 -35.10 -5.30
C SER A 57 4.55 -36.49 -5.72
N LEU A 58 5.38 -37.30 -6.38
CA LEU A 58 5.08 -38.69 -6.75
C LEU A 58 4.84 -39.59 -5.53
N LYS A 59 5.59 -39.39 -4.45
CA LYS A 59 5.39 -40.10 -3.18
C LYS A 59 4.07 -39.69 -2.52
N ARG A 60 3.79 -38.38 -2.44
CA ARG A 60 2.52 -37.84 -1.93
C ARG A 60 1.31 -38.28 -2.75
N SER A 61 1.45 -38.41 -4.08
CA SER A 61 0.39 -38.94 -4.97
C SER A 61 0.05 -40.41 -4.67
N LYS A 62 1.06 -41.24 -4.36
CA LYS A 62 0.83 -42.63 -3.90
C LYS A 62 0.13 -42.68 -2.54
N GLU A 63 0.54 -41.82 -1.60
CA GLU A 63 -0.10 -41.70 -0.28
C GLU A 63 -1.56 -41.20 -0.40
N LEU A 64 -1.83 -40.27 -1.32
CA LEU A 64 -3.19 -39.79 -1.67
C LEU A 64 -4.10 -40.90 -2.20
N ASN A 65 -3.60 -41.72 -3.12
CA ASN A 65 -4.37 -42.84 -3.67
C ASN A 65 -4.71 -43.90 -2.60
N LEU A 66 -3.79 -44.18 -1.67
CA LEU A 66 -4.06 -45.10 -0.55
C LEU A 66 -5.17 -44.59 0.37
N VAL A 67 -5.22 -43.28 0.65
CA VAL A 67 -6.32 -42.69 1.45
C VAL A 67 -7.63 -42.64 0.65
N LEU A 68 -7.58 -42.39 -0.66
CA LEU A 68 -8.77 -42.43 -1.51
C LEU A 68 -9.44 -43.81 -1.50
N ASP A 69 -8.66 -44.89 -1.54
CA ASP A 69 -9.19 -46.25 -1.48
C ASP A 69 -9.72 -46.62 -0.09
N GLU A 70 -9.10 -46.14 0.99
CA GLU A 70 -9.63 -46.32 2.35
C GLU A 70 -10.95 -45.53 2.57
N ILE A 71 -11.09 -44.34 1.98
CA ILE A 71 -12.35 -43.59 1.97
C ILE A 71 -13.44 -44.35 1.19
N LYS A 72 -13.12 -44.90 0.00
CA LYS A 72 -14.06 -45.75 -0.75
C LYS A 72 -14.52 -46.95 0.08
N ARG A 73 -13.59 -47.59 0.81
CA ARG A 73 -13.88 -48.72 1.71
C ARG A 73 -14.83 -48.32 2.82
N ALA A 74 -14.54 -47.25 3.56
CA ALA A 74 -15.40 -46.73 4.62
C ALA A 74 -16.79 -46.29 4.13
N VAL A 75 -16.89 -45.73 2.91
CA VAL A 75 -18.19 -45.40 2.28
C VAL A 75 -18.96 -46.67 1.93
N SER A 76 -18.30 -47.70 1.38
CA SER A 76 -18.93 -48.98 1.04
C SER A 76 -19.46 -49.74 2.26
N GLU A 77 -18.72 -49.77 3.37
CA GLU A 77 -19.17 -50.34 4.65
C GLU A 77 -20.40 -49.60 5.20
N ARG A 78 -20.44 -48.27 5.05
CA ARG A 78 -21.56 -47.43 5.48
C ARG A 78 -22.81 -47.58 4.59
N GLN A 79 -22.65 -47.97 3.33
CA GLN A 79 -23.76 -48.38 2.46
C GLN A 79 -24.28 -49.78 2.82
N ALA A 80 -23.38 -50.75 3.07
CA ALA A 80 -23.79 -52.09 3.53
C ALA A 80 -24.58 -52.06 4.86
N LEU A 81 -24.22 -51.17 5.78
CA LEU A 81 -24.98 -50.93 7.02
C LEU A 81 -26.35 -50.27 6.78
N ARG A 82 -26.54 -49.57 5.66
CA ARG A 82 -27.79 -48.87 5.33
C ARG A 82 -28.83 -49.79 4.68
N ASP A 83 -28.37 -50.80 3.94
CA ASP A 83 -29.23 -51.83 3.34
C ASP A 83 -29.68 -52.91 4.35
N GLY A 84 -29.03 -52.98 5.52
CA GLY A 84 -29.36 -53.93 6.59
C GLY A 84 -30.47 -53.52 7.56
N ASP A 85 -30.84 -52.23 7.64
CA ASP A 85 -31.71 -51.70 8.71
C ASP A 85 -33.12 -51.29 8.21
N SER A 86 -33.71 -52.15 7.38
CA SER A 86 -35.05 -51.97 6.82
C SER A 86 -36.15 -52.65 7.65
N ASN A 87 -36.11 -52.60 8.99
CA ASN A 87 -37.27 -52.94 9.85
C ASN A 87 -37.09 -52.58 11.35
N ARG A 88 -37.41 -51.33 11.78
CA ARG A 88 -38.11 -51.01 13.05
C ARG A 88 -38.35 -49.51 13.31
N THR A 89 -39.56 -49.17 13.77
CA THR A 89 -39.93 -47.92 14.47
C THR A 89 -40.23 -48.22 15.95
N TRP A 90 -40.33 -47.28 16.90
CA TRP A 90 -40.25 -45.80 16.95
C TRP A 90 -39.45 -45.38 18.20
N GLY A 91 -38.84 -44.19 18.24
CA GLY A 91 -38.36 -43.61 19.52
C GLY A 91 -37.59 -42.29 19.43
N ARG A 92 -38.17 -41.19 19.93
CA ARG A 92 -37.58 -39.83 19.95
C ARG A 92 -36.20 -39.76 20.63
N LEU A 93 -35.24 -39.10 20.00
CA LEU A 93 -34.37 -38.09 20.62
C LEU A 93 -33.99 -37.04 19.56
N THR A 94 -34.11 -35.76 19.91
CA THR A 94 -33.81 -34.63 19.01
C THR A 94 -32.39 -34.13 19.22
N GLU A 95 -31.44 -34.68 18.47
CA GLU A 95 -30.11 -34.07 18.24
C GLU A 95 -29.78 -34.15 16.73
N ASP A 96 -29.20 -33.08 16.17
CA ASP A 96 -28.85 -33.02 14.75
C ASP A 96 -27.64 -33.94 14.44
N PRO A 97 -27.76 -34.97 13.58
CA PRO A 97 -26.70 -35.94 13.35
C PRO A 97 -25.45 -35.40 12.63
N ARG A 98 -25.46 -34.13 12.18
CA ARG A 98 -24.39 -33.55 11.35
C ARG A 98 -23.05 -33.32 12.07
N LEU A 99 -22.97 -33.50 13.39
CA LEU A 99 -21.82 -33.10 14.22
C LEU A 99 -21.02 -34.22 14.91
N LYS A 100 -21.24 -35.50 14.58
CA LYS A 100 -20.37 -36.60 15.06
C LYS A 100 -20.05 -37.66 14.00
N PRO A 101 -18.93 -37.50 13.28
CA PRO A 101 -18.19 -38.66 12.78
C PRO A 101 -16.65 -38.52 12.92
N TRP A 102 -16.14 -37.89 13.99
CA TRP A 102 -14.70 -37.89 14.30
C TRP A 102 -14.44 -38.35 15.74
N ASN A 103 -14.49 -39.67 15.93
CA ASN A 103 -13.94 -40.34 17.12
C ASN A 103 -13.32 -41.69 16.70
N VAL A 104 -12.57 -41.66 15.58
CA VAL A 104 -11.78 -42.77 15.04
C VAL A 104 -10.31 -42.37 15.13
N SER A 105 -9.46 -43.32 15.53
CA SER A 105 -8.08 -43.08 16.00
C SER A 105 -7.24 -42.20 15.06
N HIS A 106 -6.63 -41.14 15.62
CA HIS A 106 -5.74 -40.20 14.94
C HIS A 106 -4.43 -40.87 14.45
N LYS A 107 -4.44 -41.56 13.31
CA LYS A 107 -3.19 -42.09 12.72
C LYS A 107 -2.92 -41.81 11.24
N HIS A 108 -3.92 -41.58 10.40
CA HIS A 108 -3.67 -41.36 8.96
C HIS A 108 -4.56 -40.26 8.37
N VAL A 109 -4.21 -39.00 8.69
CA VAL A 109 -4.62 -37.83 7.90
C VAL A 109 -3.42 -37.43 7.04
N LEU A 110 -3.64 -37.21 5.75
CA LEU A 110 -2.60 -36.68 4.85
C LEU A 110 -2.17 -35.30 5.32
N HIS A 111 -0.98 -35.22 5.91
CA HIS A 111 -0.35 -33.94 6.15
C HIS A 111 0.21 -33.39 4.83
N LEU A 112 -0.54 -32.46 4.22
CA LEU A 112 0.04 -31.36 3.45
C LEU A 112 1.17 -30.71 4.27
N PRO A 113 2.11 -29.94 3.66
CA PRO A 113 3.13 -29.18 4.40
C PRO A 113 2.46 -28.19 5.36
N THR A 114 2.18 -28.67 6.55
CA THR A 114 1.54 -27.91 7.62
C THR A 114 2.60 -27.05 8.28
N VAL A 115 2.16 -26.04 9.02
CA VAL A 115 3.05 -25.21 9.86
C VAL A 115 4.03 -26.06 10.69
N PHE A 116 3.61 -27.25 11.11
CA PHE A 116 4.40 -28.25 11.84
C PHE A 116 5.65 -28.77 11.10
N HIS A 117 5.72 -28.73 9.77
CA HIS A 117 6.95 -29.07 9.04
C HIS A 117 8.04 -28.00 9.26
N HIS A 118 7.64 -26.73 9.30
CA HIS A 118 8.55 -25.59 9.48
C HIS A 118 8.76 -25.22 10.96
N LEU A 119 7.76 -25.50 11.80
CA LEU A 119 7.72 -25.25 13.25
C LEU A 119 7.39 -26.56 14.01
N PRO A 120 8.27 -27.59 13.98
CA PRO A 120 7.98 -28.90 14.56
C PRO A 120 7.80 -28.90 16.08
N HIS A 121 8.30 -27.87 16.78
CA HIS A 121 8.05 -27.68 18.21
C HIS A 121 6.56 -27.49 18.55
N LEU A 122 5.72 -27.05 17.59
CA LEU A 122 4.28 -26.94 17.79
C LEU A 122 3.58 -28.31 17.90
N LEU A 123 4.22 -29.40 17.42
CA LEU A 123 3.70 -30.78 17.63
C LEU A 123 3.87 -31.25 19.08
N ALA A 124 4.78 -30.64 19.86
CA ALA A 124 5.09 -31.10 21.22
C ALA A 124 3.97 -30.80 22.24
N LYS A 125 3.00 -29.94 21.90
CA LYS A 125 1.81 -29.66 22.72
C LYS A 125 0.60 -29.46 21.81
N GLU A 126 -0.49 -30.21 22.03
CA GLU A 126 -1.74 -30.06 21.27
C GLU A 126 -2.36 -28.66 21.37
N SER A 127 -2.06 -27.93 22.44
CA SER A 127 -2.47 -26.54 22.66
C SER A 127 -1.65 -25.50 21.87
N SER A 128 -0.58 -25.87 21.16
CA SER A 128 0.32 -24.90 20.49
C SER A 128 -0.35 -24.08 19.39
N LEU A 129 -1.41 -24.61 18.76
CA LEU A 129 -2.21 -23.88 17.76
C LEU A 129 -3.44 -23.17 18.36
N GLN A 130 -3.63 -23.24 19.67
CA GLN A 130 -4.74 -22.59 20.36
C GLN A 130 -4.25 -21.27 20.98
N PRO A 131 -4.94 -20.14 20.75
CA PRO A 131 -4.55 -18.88 21.38
C PRO A 131 -4.71 -18.98 22.90
N ALA A 132 -3.67 -18.58 23.64
CA ALA A 132 -3.63 -18.64 25.10
C ALA A 132 -4.68 -17.73 25.77
N VAL A 133 -5.11 -16.68 25.08
CA VAL A 133 -6.17 -15.76 25.53
C VAL A 133 -7.20 -15.62 24.40
N ARG A 134 -8.49 -15.73 24.73
CA ARG A 134 -9.61 -15.57 23.79
C ARG A 134 -10.60 -14.53 24.30
N VAL A 135 -10.56 -13.35 23.72
CA VAL A 135 -11.59 -12.31 23.93
C VAL A 135 -12.62 -12.44 22.79
N GLY A 136 -13.90 -12.58 23.13
CA GLY A 136 -14.96 -12.76 22.12
C GLY A 136 -15.11 -14.19 21.58
N GLN A 137 -15.00 -15.21 22.43
CA GLN A 137 -15.45 -16.61 22.23
C GLN A 137 -14.96 -17.39 20.99
N GLY A 138 -13.99 -16.86 20.23
CA GLY A 138 -13.42 -17.56 19.06
C GLY A 138 -14.27 -17.47 17.80
N ARG A 139 -14.98 -16.34 17.60
CA ARG A 139 -15.78 -16.01 16.41
C ARG A 139 -15.09 -16.37 15.08
N THR A 140 -15.92 -16.80 14.13
CA THR A 140 -15.58 -17.09 12.72
C THR A 140 -16.71 -16.57 11.82
N GLY A 141 -16.47 -16.48 10.51
CA GLY A 141 -17.44 -15.96 9.54
C GLY A 141 -17.54 -14.43 9.49
N VAL A 142 -16.52 -13.72 9.97
CA VAL A 142 -16.45 -12.24 9.90
C VAL A 142 -16.00 -11.75 8.52
N SER A 143 -16.28 -10.49 8.16
CA SER A 143 -15.76 -9.93 6.90
C SER A 143 -14.24 -9.81 6.90
N VAL A 144 -13.63 -9.38 8.02
CA VAL A 144 -12.20 -9.02 8.05
C VAL A 144 -11.50 -9.59 9.29
N VAL A 145 -10.33 -10.19 9.07
CA VAL A 145 -9.41 -10.67 10.12
C VAL A 145 -8.13 -9.85 10.06
N MET A 146 -7.74 -9.24 11.18
CA MET A 146 -6.52 -8.42 11.29
C MET A 146 -5.44 -9.17 12.06
N GLY A 147 -4.31 -9.46 11.43
CA GLY A 147 -3.15 -10.11 12.06
C GLY A 147 -2.11 -9.10 12.55
N ILE A 148 -1.75 -9.17 13.83
CA ILE A 148 -0.74 -8.30 14.46
C ILE A 148 0.31 -9.19 15.16
N PRO A 149 1.54 -9.33 14.65
CA PRO A 149 2.63 -9.90 15.42
C PRO A 149 3.21 -8.83 16.34
N SER A 150 3.53 -9.21 17.57
CA SER A 150 4.16 -8.35 18.56
C SER A 150 5.34 -9.05 19.21
N VAL A 151 6.38 -8.27 19.50
CA VAL A 151 7.59 -8.74 20.20
C VAL A 151 7.80 -7.83 21.41
N ARG A 152 8.09 -8.45 22.56
CA ARG A 152 8.41 -7.71 23.79
C ARG A 152 9.64 -6.83 23.57
N ARG A 153 9.51 -5.55 23.89
CA ARG A 153 10.58 -4.55 23.91
C ARG A 153 10.84 -4.15 25.37
N GLU A 154 12.07 -3.84 25.73
CA GLU A 154 12.44 -3.52 27.13
C GLU A 154 11.88 -2.16 27.60
N VAL A 155 11.81 -1.18 26.70
CA VAL A 155 11.55 0.23 27.05
C VAL A 155 10.08 0.64 26.88
N HIS A 156 9.41 0.19 25.80
CA HIS A 156 8.04 0.59 25.47
C HIS A 156 7.35 -0.51 24.67
N SER A 157 6.17 -0.94 25.10
CA SER A 157 5.27 -1.78 24.28
C SER A 157 4.31 -0.87 23.52
N TYR A 158 4.29 -0.95 22.19
CA TYR A 158 3.38 -0.15 21.35
C TYR A 158 2.02 -0.85 21.11
N LEU A 159 1.94 -2.16 21.41
CA LEU A 159 0.77 -3.00 21.13
C LEU A 159 -0.52 -2.45 21.75
N THR A 160 -0.47 -1.92 22.98
CA THR A 160 -1.64 -1.37 23.66
C THR A 160 -2.19 -0.13 22.95
N ASP A 161 -1.31 0.76 22.50
CA ASP A 161 -1.69 1.99 21.79
C ASP A 161 -2.26 1.68 20.41
N THR A 162 -1.63 0.72 19.71
CA THR A 162 -2.10 0.18 18.43
C THR A 162 -3.48 -0.46 18.57
N LEU A 163 -3.69 -1.31 19.57
CA LEU A 163 -5.00 -1.93 19.83
C LEU A 163 -6.04 -0.89 20.24
N HIS A 164 -5.68 0.11 21.04
CA HIS A 164 -6.58 1.21 21.38
C HIS A 164 -7.00 1.97 20.12
N SER A 165 -6.05 2.38 19.26
CA SER A 165 -6.34 3.06 17.99
C SER A 165 -7.17 2.20 17.04
N LEU A 166 -6.91 0.89 16.94
CA LEU A 166 -7.69 0.02 16.07
C LEU A 166 -9.12 -0.22 16.58
N ILE A 167 -9.34 -0.21 17.90
CA ILE A 167 -10.65 -0.49 18.53
C ILE A 167 -11.48 0.77 18.75
N SER A 168 -10.86 1.94 18.95
CA SER A 168 -11.57 3.23 19.07
C SER A 168 -12.28 3.61 17.77
N GLU A 169 -11.63 3.39 16.63
CA GLU A 169 -12.12 3.77 15.30
C GLU A 169 -13.11 2.79 14.66
N LEU A 170 -13.53 1.75 15.38
CA LEU A 170 -14.52 0.77 14.91
C LEU A 170 -15.93 1.05 15.47
N SER A 171 -16.92 1.04 14.59
CA SER A 171 -18.34 1.06 14.96
C SER A 171 -18.76 -0.21 15.73
N PRO A 172 -19.92 -0.21 16.40
CA PRO A 172 -20.46 -1.42 17.03
C PRO A 172 -20.62 -2.59 16.06
N GLN A 173 -21.15 -2.34 14.84
CA GLN A 173 -21.29 -3.39 13.83
C GLN A 173 -19.93 -3.88 13.33
N GLU A 174 -18.96 -2.98 13.14
CA GLU A 174 -17.61 -3.34 12.71
C GLU A 174 -16.85 -4.17 13.78
N LYS A 175 -17.15 -3.98 15.08
CA LYS A 175 -16.63 -4.80 16.18
C LYS A 175 -17.20 -6.22 16.19
N GLU A 176 -18.44 -6.39 15.72
CA GLU A 176 -19.09 -7.69 15.54
C GLU A 176 -18.57 -8.42 14.28
N ASP A 177 -18.31 -7.67 13.21
CA ASP A 177 -17.88 -8.13 11.88
C ASP A 177 -16.34 -8.12 11.66
N SER A 178 -15.56 -8.11 12.74
CA SER A 178 -14.10 -8.24 12.66
C SER A 178 -13.48 -9.04 13.81
N VAL A 179 -12.31 -9.62 13.54
CA VAL A 179 -11.48 -10.33 14.52
C VAL A 179 -10.04 -9.82 14.44
N ILE A 180 -9.47 -9.42 15.57
CA ILE A 180 -8.03 -9.12 15.68
C ILE A 180 -7.34 -10.36 16.27
N VAL A 181 -6.30 -10.86 15.59
CA VAL A 181 -5.44 -11.94 16.04
C VAL A 181 -4.07 -11.36 16.38
N VAL A 182 -3.72 -11.36 17.66
CA VAL A 182 -2.39 -10.95 18.12
C VAL A 182 -1.51 -12.18 18.32
N LEU A 183 -0.38 -12.23 17.62
CA LEU A 183 0.67 -13.24 17.84
C LEU A 183 1.76 -12.62 18.72
N ILE A 184 1.92 -13.10 19.94
CA ILE A 184 3.05 -12.74 20.81
C ILE A 184 4.14 -13.78 20.57
N ALA A 185 5.22 -13.38 19.88
CA ALA A 185 6.31 -14.28 19.53
C ALA A 185 7.35 -14.42 20.67
N GLU A 186 8.12 -15.51 20.65
CA GLU A 186 9.06 -15.95 21.71
C GLU A 186 9.91 -14.82 22.33
N THR A 187 10.03 -14.87 23.66
CA THR A 187 10.53 -13.79 24.53
C THR A 187 11.69 -14.18 25.47
N ASP A 188 12.16 -15.44 25.47
CA ASP A 188 13.31 -15.83 26.30
C ASP A 188 14.57 -14.96 26.02
N PRO A 189 15.06 -14.18 27.01
CA PRO A 189 16.25 -13.34 26.86
C PRO A 189 17.53 -14.14 26.61
N GLN A 190 17.65 -15.36 27.14
CA GLN A 190 18.84 -16.20 26.97
C GLN A 190 18.90 -16.77 25.56
N TYR A 191 17.78 -17.33 25.08
CA TYR A 191 17.66 -17.81 23.69
C TYR A 191 17.82 -16.69 22.66
N THR A 192 17.19 -15.53 22.89
CA THR A 192 17.30 -14.39 21.95
C THR A 192 18.70 -13.78 21.91
N SER A 193 19.40 -13.66 23.04
CA SER A 193 20.79 -13.16 23.08
C SER A 193 21.75 -14.08 22.32
N LEU A 194 21.65 -15.39 22.53
CA LEU A 194 22.45 -16.41 21.83
C LEU A 194 22.26 -16.38 20.29
N VAL A 195 21.05 -16.05 19.84
CA VAL A 195 20.69 -15.91 18.42
C VAL A 195 21.08 -14.56 17.83
N THR A 196 21.10 -13.49 18.66
CA THR A 196 21.31 -12.10 18.22
C THR A 196 22.77 -11.77 17.93
N GLU A 197 23.74 -12.42 18.59
CA GLU A 197 25.17 -12.19 18.33
C GLU A 197 25.61 -12.54 16.89
N ASN A 198 24.78 -13.27 16.11
CA ASN A 198 25.21 -13.81 14.82
C ASN A 198 24.56 -13.20 13.56
N ILE A 199 23.23 -13.19 13.36
CA ILE A 199 22.69 -13.01 11.98
C ILE A 199 21.40 -12.15 11.85
N LYS A 200 21.49 -11.00 11.14
CA LYS A 200 20.35 -10.16 10.67
C LYS A 200 19.34 -10.89 9.78
N ALA A 201 19.73 -11.99 9.13
CA ALA A 201 18.82 -12.84 8.34
C ALA A 201 17.93 -13.76 9.21
N LEU A 202 18.33 -14.11 10.45
CA LEU A 202 17.50 -14.91 11.36
C LEU A 202 16.27 -14.11 11.81
N TRP A 203 16.41 -12.79 12.02
CA TRP A 203 15.27 -11.91 12.28
C TRP A 203 14.22 -11.95 11.15
N ARG A 204 14.67 -11.83 9.89
CA ARG A 204 13.79 -11.91 8.70
C ARG A 204 13.15 -13.28 8.57
N THR A 205 13.90 -14.34 8.88
CA THR A 205 13.41 -15.73 8.88
C THR A 205 12.29 -15.91 9.90
N LYS A 206 12.47 -15.43 11.14
CA LYS A 206 11.44 -15.42 12.18
C LYS A 206 10.20 -14.64 11.71
N GLN A 207 10.40 -13.40 11.27
CA GLN A 207 9.32 -12.51 10.83
C GLN A 207 8.45 -13.14 9.72
N ASN A 208 9.07 -13.79 8.73
CA ASN A 208 8.35 -14.52 7.69
C ASN A 208 7.48 -15.66 8.28
N LEU A 209 8.01 -16.44 9.22
CA LEU A 209 7.27 -17.52 9.89
C LEU A 209 6.12 -17.00 10.75
N ASP A 210 6.31 -15.91 11.49
CA ASP A 210 5.29 -15.27 12.32
C ASP A 210 4.09 -14.80 11.46
N TYR A 211 4.37 -14.19 10.30
CA TYR A 211 3.32 -13.82 9.33
C TYR A 211 2.62 -15.04 8.72
N CYS A 212 3.36 -16.08 8.32
CA CYS A 212 2.77 -17.33 7.81
C CYS A 212 1.85 -17.98 8.85
N PHE A 213 2.25 -18.02 10.12
CA PHE A 213 1.44 -18.54 11.21
C PHE A 213 0.12 -17.77 11.37
N LEU A 214 0.18 -16.43 11.39
CA LEU A 214 -1.00 -15.57 11.46
C LEU A 214 -1.96 -15.80 10.28
N MET A 215 -1.44 -15.87 9.05
CA MET A 215 -2.24 -16.12 7.84
C MET A 215 -2.93 -17.48 7.89
N MET A 216 -2.20 -18.56 8.20
CA MET A 216 -2.79 -19.91 8.32
C MET A 216 -3.88 -19.98 9.37
N TYR A 217 -3.67 -19.33 10.53
CA TYR A 217 -4.67 -19.30 11.61
C TYR A 217 -5.89 -18.43 11.25
N ALA A 218 -5.70 -17.37 10.46
CA ALA A 218 -6.76 -16.47 10.02
C ALA A 218 -7.62 -17.02 8.87
N GLN A 219 -7.06 -17.92 8.04
CA GLN A 219 -7.66 -18.40 6.79
C GLN A 219 -9.14 -18.82 6.90
N SER A 220 -9.52 -19.54 7.95
CA SER A 220 -10.89 -20.04 8.15
C SER A 220 -11.81 -19.09 8.94
N LYS A 221 -11.36 -17.87 9.24
CA LYS A 221 -12.06 -16.97 10.18
C LYS A 221 -12.86 -15.85 9.51
N GLY A 222 -12.49 -15.42 8.32
CA GLY A 222 -13.22 -14.38 7.59
C GLY A 222 -12.87 -14.27 6.12
N ILE A 223 -13.54 -13.36 5.41
CA ILE A 223 -13.44 -13.21 3.95
C ILE A 223 -12.08 -12.61 3.53
N TYR A 224 -11.65 -11.58 4.24
CA TYR A 224 -10.38 -10.89 4.01
C TYR A 224 -9.43 -11.00 5.21
N TYR A 225 -8.14 -11.10 4.93
CA TYR A 225 -7.08 -10.98 5.92
C TYR A 225 -6.29 -9.69 5.69
N VAL A 226 -6.00 -8.96 6.77
CA VAL A 226 -5.18 -7.74 6.75
C VAL A 226 -3.98 -7.94 7.65
N GLN A 227 -2.79 -7.82 7.08
CA GLN A 227 -1.56 -7.77 7.85
C GLN A 227 -1.32 -6.37 8.41
N LEU A 228 -1.08 -6.29 9.71
CA LEU A 228 -0.71 -5.08 10.45
C LEU A 228 0.56 -5.34 11.28
N GLU A 229 1.08 -4.29 11.93
CA GLU A 229 2.22 -4.33 12.86
C GLU A 229 1.79 -3.76 14.22
N ASP A 230 2.59 -3.95 15.28
CA ASP A 230 2.20 -3.61 16.66
C ASP A 230 2.47 -2.15 17.07
N ASP A 231 2.98 -1.32 16.16
CA ASP A 231 3.34 0.09 16.37
C ASP A 231 2.72 1.03 15.32
N ILE A 232 1.40 0.95 15.12
CA ILE A 232 0.65 1.74 14.13
C ILE A 232 -0.52 2.55 14.73
N ILE A 233 -0.86 3.66 14.08
CA ILE A 233 -2.11 4.41 14.29
C ILE A 233 -3.00 4.26 13.05
N ALA A 234 -4.28 3.98 13.25
CA ALA A 234 -5.29 3.88 12.20
C ALA A 234 -6.06 5.19 11.97
N LYS A 235 -6.66 5.35 10.79
CA LYS A 235 -7.62 6.42 10.49
C LYS A 235 -9.05 6.07 10.96
N PRO A 236 -9.89 7.08 11.29
CA PRO A 236 -11.31 6.87 11.46
C PRO A 236 -11.94 6.17 10.26
N ASN A 237 -12.88 5.25 10.50
CA ASN A 237 -13.58 4.47 9.47
C ASN A 237 -12.65 3.63 8.57
N TYR A 238 -11.46 3.24 9.05
CA TYR A 238 -10.51 2.46 8.24
C TYR A 238 -11.13 1.14 7.76
N LEU A 239 -11.87 0.41 8.60
CA LEU A 239 -12.40 -0.91 8.25
C LEU A 239 -13.44 -0.84 7.13
N SER A 240 -14.48 -0.02 7.29
CA SER A 240 -15.45 0.29 6.24
C SER A 240 -14.79 0.85 4.97
N THR A 241 -13.77 1.70 5.09
CA THR A 241 -13.00 2.18 3.92
C THR A 241 -12.31 1.03 3.19
N MET A 242 -11.64 0.11 3.90
CA MET A 242 -10.99 -1.06 3.29
C MET A 242 -12.01 -2.00 2.64
N LYS A 243 -13.12 -2.32 3.31
CA LYS A 243 -14.20 -3.16 2.77
C LYS A 243 -14.79 -2.57 1.50
N ASN A 244 -15.16 -1.29 1.54
CA ASN A 244 -15.72 -0.59 0.38
C ASN A 244 -14.72 -0.52 -0.78
N PHE A 245 -13.43 -0.32 -0.49
CA PHE A 245 -12.39 -0.35 -1.53
C PHE A 245 -12.27 -1.74 -2.16
N ALA A 246 -12.28 -2.83 -1.38
CA ALA A 246 -12.23 -4.19 -1.91
C ALA A 246 -13.45 -4.52 -2.81
N LEU A 247 -14.65 -4.10 -2.40
CA LEU A 247 -15.89 -4.29 -3.17
C LEU A 247 -16.01 -3.40 -4.41
N GLN A 248 -15.23 -2.30 -4.49
CA GLN A 248 -15.22 -1.37 -5.62
C GLN A 248 -14.16 -1.71 -6.69
N GLN A 249 -13.43 -2.82 -6.55
CA GLN A 249 -12.44 -3.19 -7.55
C GLN A 249 -13.12 -3.64 -8.86
N PRO A 250 -12.63 -3.21 -10.04
CA PRO A 250 -13.28 -3.49 -11.32
C PRO A 250 -13.11 -4.94 -11.81
N SER A 251 -12.21 -5.71 -11.18
CA SER A 251 -12.05 -7.15 -11.36
C SER A 251 -11.82 -7.80 -9.99
N GLU A 252 -12.19 -9.09 -9.88
CA GLU A 252 -11.85 -9.95 -8.75
C GLU A 252 -10.42 -10.54 -8.84
N ASP A 253 -9.67 -10.26 -9.91
CA ASP A 253 -8.32 -10.84 -10.12
C ASP A 253 -7.22 -10.22 -9.24
N TRP A 254 -7.52 -9.17 -8.46
CA TRP A 254 -6.53 -8.53 -7.59
C TRP A 254 -6.01 -9.50 -6.52
N MET A 255 -4.73 -9.36 -6.17
CA MET A 255 -4.06 -10.24 -5.21
C MET A 255 -3.72 -9.54 -3.89
N ILE A 256 -3.41 -8.25 -3.94
CA ILE A 256 -3.02 -7.45 -2.77
C ILE A 256 -3.65 -6.07 -2.87
N LEU A 257 -4.39 -5.64 -1.84
CA LEU A 257 -4.79 -4.24 -1.67
C LEU A 257 -3.89 -3.58 -0.62
N GLU A 258 -3.26 -2.46 -0.96
CA GLU A 258 -2.33 -1.75 -0.08
C GLU A 258 -2.98 -0.50 0.55
N PHE A 259 -3.03 -0.45 1.87
CA PHE A 259 -3.51 0.69 2.65
C PHE A 259 -2.40 1.47 3.39
N SER A 260 -1.15 1.03 3.26
CA SER A 260 0.07 1.77 3.62
C SER A 260 1.19 1.46 2.63
N GLN A 261 2.02 2.48 2.34
CA GLN A 261 3.23 2.35 1.55
C GLN A 261 4.39 1.70 2.32
N LEU A 262 4.33 1.67 3.66
CA LEU A 262 5.42 1.21 4.51
C LEU A 262 5.39 -0.30 4.72
N GLY A 263 6.43 -0.98 4.25
CA GLY A 263 6.70 -2.39 4.52
C GLY A 263 5.48 -3.29 4.32
N PHE A 264 5.27 -4.21 5.26
CA PHE A 264 4.20 -5.19 5.20
C PHE A 264 2.90 -4.75 5.93
N ILE A 265 2.84 -3.48 6.34
CA ILE A 265 1.68 -2.88 7.03
C ILE A 265 0.53 -2.67 6.04
N GLY A 266 -0.70 -2.91 6.49
CA GLY A 266 -1.92 -2.57 5.76
C GLY A 266 -2.06 -3.31 4.44
N LYS A 267 -1.56 -4.55 4.36
CA LYS A 267 -1.68 -5.40 3.17
C LYS A 267 -2.88 -6.32 3.35
N MET A 268 -3.90 -6.13 2.52
CA MET A 268 -5.12 -6.94 2.51
C MET A 268 -5.07 -8.00 1.41
N PHE A 269 -5.50 -9.20 1.76
CA PHE A 269 -5.57 -10.38 0.92
C PHE A 269 -6.95 -11.03 1.05
N LYS A 270 -7.37 -11.81 0.06
CA LYS A 270 -8.50 -12.72 0.19
C LYS A 270 -8.06 -13.91 1.03
N SER A 271 -8.85 -14.32 2.03
CA SER A 271 -8.48 -15.46 2.88
C SER A 271 -8.31 -16.76 2.09
N LEU A 272 -9.07 -16.93 1.01
CA LEU A 272 -8.97 -18.07 0.09
C LEU A 272 -7.59 -18.20 -0.57
N ASP A 273 -6.91 -17.08 -0.85
CA ASP A 273 -5.60 -17.06 -1.52
C ASP A 273 -4.42 -17.25 -0.54
N LEU A 274 -4.68 -17.22 0.77
CA LEU A 274 -3.61 -17.26 1.79
C LEU A 274 -2.78 -18.54 1.75
N SER A 275 -3.34 -19.70 1.38
CA SER A 275 -2.55 -20.93 1.26
C SER A 275 -1.43 -20.79 0.24
N VAL A 276 -1.75 -20.30 -0.97
CA VAL A 276 -0.78 -20.09 -2.06
C VAL A 276 0.27 -19.05 -1.66
N ILE A 277 -0.14 -17.98 -0.98
CA ILE A 277 0.76 -16.93 -0.48
C ILE A 277 1.71 -17.50 0.58
N VAL A 278 1.18 -18.22 1.57
CA VAL A 278 1.95 -18.84 2.65
C VAL A 278 2.91 -19.89 2.11
N GLU A 279 2.49 -20.76 1.19
CA GLU A 279 3.34 -21.78 0.57
C GLU A 279 4.53 -21.14 -0.14
N PHE A 280 4.32 -20.08 -0.93
CA PHE A 280 5.42 -19.36 -1.57
C PHE A 280 6.37 -18.70 -0.56
N ILE A 281 5.84 -18.08 0.49
CA ILE A 281 6.69 -17.50 1.55
C ILE A 281 7.53 -18.60 2.22
N LEU A 282 6.92 -19.74 2.56
CA LEU A 282 7.58 -20.89 3.20
C LEU A 282 8.63 -21.57 2.31
N MET A 283 8.56 -21.45 0.98
CA MET A 283 9.63 -21.91 0.08
C MET A 283 10.94 -21.09 0.24
N PHE A 284 10.84 -19.79 0.54
CA PHE A 284 11.96 -18.84 0.47
C PHE A 284 12.17 -18.04 1.77
N TYR A 285 11.55 -18.47 2.87
CA TYR A 285 11.45 -17.72 4.13
C TYR A 285 12.81 -17.42 4.79
N ARG A 286 13.86 -18.18 4.46
CA ARG A 286 15.24 -17.95 4.94
C ARG A 286 16.02 -16.98 4.05
N ASP A 287 15.63 -16.85 2.78
CA ASP A 287 16.45 -16.23 1.73
C ASP A 287 16.14 -14.75 1.52
N LYS A 288 14.87 -14.35 1.66
CA LYS A 288 14.39 -12.99 1.34
C LYS A 288 13.43 -12.45 2.42
N PRO A 289 13.36 -11.12 2.65
CA PRO A 289 12.34 -10.51 3.49
C PRO A 289 10.95 -10.58 2.83
N ILE A 290 9.89 -10.51 3.65
CA ILE A 290 8.50 -10.64 3.22
C ILE A 290 8.10 -9.71 2.06
N ASP A 291 8.52 -8.45 2.09
CA ASP A 291 8.18 -7.44 1.08
C ASP A 291 8.69 -7.84 -0.31
N TRP A 292 9.88 -8.44 -0.34
CA TRP A 292 10.49 -8.93 -1.57
C TRP A 292 9.79 -10.21 -2.01
N LEU A 293 9.44 -11.11 -1.08
CA LEU A 293 8.71 -12.34 -1.41
C LEU A 293 7.36 -12.04 -2.09
N LEU A 294 6.60 -11.07 -1.59
CA LEU A 294 5.39 -10.60 -2.29
C LEU A 294 5.67 -10.13 -3.72
N ASP A 295 6.69 -9.29 -3.90
CA ASP A 295 7.01 -8.76 -5.22
C ASP A 295 7.49 -9.87 -6.19
N HIS A 296 8.14 -10.92 -5.67
CA HIS A 296 8.47 -12.13 -6.43
C HIS A 296 7.22 -12.96 -6.77
N ILE A 297 6.23 -13.10 -5.88
CA ILE A 297 4.93 -13.74 -6.22
C ILE A 297 4.29 -13.03 -7.41
N LEU A 298 4.23 -11.70 -7.36
CA LEU A 298 3.67 -10.90 -8.45
C LEU A 298 4.50 -11.03 -9.73
N TRP A 299 5.84 -11.01 -9.62
CA TRP A 299 6.72 -11.20 -10.76
C TRP A 299 6.50 -12.55 -11.45
N VAL A 300 6.49 -13.64 -10.69
CA VAL A 300 6.25 -15.00 -11.20
C VAL A 300 4.86 -15.14 -11.84
N LYS A 301 3.85 -14.45 -11.30
CA LYS A 301 2.48 -14.51 -11.85
C LYS A 301 2.28 -13.77 -13.17
N VAL A 302 2.90 -12.60 -13.39
CA VAL A 302 2.54 -11.73 -14.53
C VAL A 302 3.69 -11.12 -15.33
N CYS A 303 4.95 -11.28 -14.93
CA CYS A 303 6.06 -10.72 -15.68
C CYS A 303 6.63 -11.74 -16.69
N ASN A 304 6.49 -11.44 -17.98
CA ASN A 304 7.09 -12.24 -19.05
C ASN A 304 8.55 -11.79 -19.28
N PRO A 305 9.56 -12.71 -19.21
CA PRO A 305 10.96 -12.40 -19.48
C PRO A 305 11.27 -11.79 -20.86
N GLU A 306 10.41 -12.01 -21.86
CA GLU A 306 10.54 -11.47 -23.22
C GLU A 306 10.08 -10.01 -23.34
N LYS A 307 9.52 -9.42 -22.27
CA LYS A 307 8.96 -8.06 -22.26
C LYS A 307 9.75 -7.13 -21.35
N ASP A 308 9.55 -5.83 -21.56
CA ASP A 308 10.27 -4.80 -20.82
C ASP A 308 9.78 -4.64 -19.37
N ALA A 309 10.60 -3.99 -18.55
CA ALA A 309 10.28 -3.74 -17.14
C ALA A 309 8.96 -2.95 -16.98
N LYS A 310 8.66 -2.00 -17.87
CA LYS A 310 7.41 -1.22 -17.80
C LYS A 310 6.17 -2.09 -18.02
N HIS A 311 6.25 -3.11 -18.89
CA HIS A 311 5.17 -4.09 -19.01
C HIS A 311 4.98 -4.85 -17.70
N CYS A 312 6.05 -5.37 -17.11
CA CYS A 312 6.02 -6.07 -15.82
C CYS A 312 5.40 -5.19 -14.70
N ASP A 313 5.87 -3.95 -14.55
CA ASP A 313 5.36 -3.01 -13.55
C ASP A 313 3.87 -2.70 -13.74
N ARG A 314 3.41 -2.51 -14.99
CA ARG A 314 1.99 -2.30 -15.29
C ARG A 314 1.13 -3.50 -14.94
N GLN A 315 1.61 -4.72 -15.22
CA GLN A 315 0.86 -5.93 -14.84
C GLN A 315 0.84 -6.14 -13.32
N LYS A 316 1.97 -5.90 -12.64
CA LYS A 316 2.04 -5.92 -11.16
C LYS A 316 1.06 -4.92 -10.54
N ALA A 317 0.90 -3.73 -11.12
CA ALA A 317 -0.02 -2.71 -10.63
C ALA A 317 -1.51 -3.12 -10.73
N ASN A 318 -1.87 -4.02 -11.66
CA ASN A 318 -3.23 -4.58 -11.74
C ASN A 318 -3.52 -5.58 -10.61
N LEU A 319 -2.49 -6.30 -10.13
CA LEU A 319 -2.63 -7.26 -9.02
C LEU A 319 -2.40 -6.64 -7.63
N ARG A 320 -1.58 -5.59 -7.54
CA ARG A 320 -1.22 -4.86 -6.32
C ARG A 320 -1.76 -3.44 -6.38
N ILE A 321 -3.00 -3.27 -5.94
CA ILE A 321 -3.75 -2.02 -6.08
C ILE A 321 -3.63 -1.22 -4.78
N ARG A 322 -3.17 0.03 -4.87
CA ARG A 322 -2.93 0.88 -3.70
C ARG A 322 -4.08 1.85 -3.46
N PHE A 323 -4.61 1.85 -2.24
CA PHE A 323 -5.50 2.88 -1.74
C PHE A 323 -4.70 4.13 -1.36
N LYS A 324 -5.25 5.31 -1.67
CA LYS A 324 -4.73 6.62 -1.25
C LYS A 324 -5.89 7.48 -0.74
N PRO A 325 -5.71 8.24 0.36
CA PRO A 325 -4.53 8.34 1.23
C PRO A 325 -4.32 7.09 2.10
N SER A 326 -3.14 6.90 2.68
CA SER A 326 -2.88 5.73 3.51
C SER A 326 -3.65 5.78 4.84
N LEU A 327 -4.17 4.61 5.25
CA LEU A 327 -5.04 4.45 6.42
C LEU A 327 -4.26 4.16 7.71
N PHE A 328 -2.99 3.78 7.61
CA PHE A 328 -2.14 3.40 8.74
C PHE A 328 -0.82 4.18 8.75
N GLN A 329 -0.35 4.53 9.94
CA GLN A 329 0.92 5.20 10.18
C GLN A 329 1.74 4.45 11.21
N HIS A 330 2.93 3.99 10.82
CA HIS A 330 3.94 3.47 11.76
C HIS A 330 4.42 4.60 12.69
N VAL A 331 4.29 4.39 14.00
CA VAL A 331 4.69 5.34 15.06
C VAL A 331 5.83 4.82 15.94
N GLY A 332 6.27 3.58 15.73
CA GLY A 332 7.43 3.00 16.43
C GLY A 332 8.71 3.80 16.18
N THR A 333 9.19 4.53 17.18
CA THR A 333 10.46 5.27 17.10
C THR A 333 11.66 4.38 17.41
N HIS A 334 11.48 3.35 18.25
CA HIS A 334 12.54 2.45 18.70
C HIS A 334 12.35 1.06 18.10
N SER A 335 13.35 0.61 17.33
CA SER A 335 13.38 -0.76 16.78
C SER A 335 13.64 -1.79 17.87
N SER A 336 13.24 -3.04 17.65
CA SER A 336 13.69 -4.21 18.41
C SER A 336 15.20 -4.48 18.28
N LEU A 337 15.87 -3.86 17.30
CA LEU A 337 17.33 -3.89 17.17
C LEU A 337 17.97 -2.76 18.00
N ALA A 338 18.86 -3.14 18.93
CA ALA A 338 19.56 -2.22 19.81
C ALA A 338 20.17 -1.02 19.06
N GLY A 339 19.88 0.20 19.53
CA GLY A 339 20.41 1.44 18.98
C GLY A 339 19.77 1.94 17.67
N LYS A 340 18.84 1.20 17.03
CA LYS A 340 18.22 1.64 15.78
C LYS A 340 16.96 2.48 16.02
N ILE A 341 17.08 3.79 15.83
CA ILE A 341 15.94 4.73 15.81
C ILE A 341 15.33 4.76 14.41
N GLN A 342 14.02 4.54 14.30
CA GLN A 342 13.28 4.49 13.04
C GLN A 342 12.40 5.75 12.92
N LYS A 343 12.64 6.59 11.91
CA LYS A 343 11.90 7.85 11.67
C LYS A 343 11.04 7.84 10.39
N LEU A 344 10.84 6.67 9.77
CA LEU A 344 10.02 6.58 8.56
C LEU A 344 8.55 6.89 8.89
N LYS A 345 7.96 7.81 8.12
CA LYS A 345 6.52 8.09 8.11
C LYS A 345 5.93 7.71 6.75
N ASP A 346 4.63 7.42 6.71
CA ASP A 346 3.98 7.11 5.44
C ASP A 346 3.65 8.43 4.74
N LYS A 347 4.17 8.61 3.53
CA LYS A 347 4.03 9.84 2.76
C LYS A 347 2.58 10.18 2.43
N ASP A 348 1.69 9.19 2.39
CA ASP A 348 0.28 9.39 2.06
C ASP A 348 -0.63 9.38 3.30
N PHE A 349 -0.11 9.11 4.50
CA PHE A 349 -0.92 9.17 5.72
C PHE A 349 -1.11 10.62 6.18
N GLY A 350 -2.34 10.96 6.57
CA GLY A 350 -2.66 12.30 7.05
C GLY A 350 -2.89 13.35 5.95
N LYS A 351 -2.53 13.05 4.69
CA LYS A 351 -3.18 13.70 3.55
C LYS A 351 -4.68 13.46 3.67
N GLN A 352 -5.49 14.52 3.55
CA GLN A 352 -6.94 14.35 3.48
C GLN A 352 -7.26 13.55 2.22
N ALA A 353 -8.27 12.69 2.27
CA ALA A 353 -8.78 12.08 1.06
C ALA A 353 -9.30 13.22 0.18
N LEU A 354 -8.60 13.50 -0.93
CA LEU A 354 -9.07 14.44 -1.94
C LEU A 354 -10.51 14.05 -2.26
N ARG A 355 -11.46 14.93 -1.91
CA ARG A 355 -12.89 14.65 -2.06
C ARG A 355 -13.13 14.13 -3.47
N LYS A 356 -13.50 12.84 -3.60
CA LYS A 356 -14.04 12.31 -4.85
C LYS A 356 -15.28 13.13 -5.21
N GLU A 357 -15.58 13.21 -6.51
CA GLU A 357 -16.72 13.94 -7.09
C GLU A 357 -16.56 15.47 -7.20
N HIS A 358 -15.35 15.99 -7.39
CA HIS A 358 -15.21 17.34 -7.97
C HIS A 358 -14.02 17.47 -8.93
N VAL A 359 -14.34 17.90 -10.16
CA VAL A 359 -13.40 18.31 -11.21
C VAL A 359 -13.49 19.83 -11.31
N ASN A 360 -12.36 20.53 -11.17
CA ASN A 360 -12.31 21.97 -11.35
C ASN A 360 -12.68 22.32 -12.81
N PRO A 361 -13.40 23.43 -13.06
CA PRO A 361 -13.81 23.81 -14.41
C PRO A 361 -12.60 24.06 -15.33
N PRO A 362 -12.70 23.84 -16.65
CA PRO A 362 -11.58 24.05 -17.57
C PRO A 362 -11.05 25.49 -17.54
N ALA A 363 -9.78 25.66 -17.18
CA ALA A 363 -9.12 26.95 -17.05
C ALA A 363 -7.65 26.92 -17.52
N GLU A 364 -7.18 28.04 -18.05
CA GLU A 364 -5.77 28.37 -18.15
C GLU A 364 -5.27 28.80 -16.77
N VAL A 365 -4.26 28.11 -16.24
CA VAL A 365 -3.65 28.45 -14.95
C VAL A 365 -2.32 29.15 -15.18
N SER A 366 -2.06 30.19 -14.40
CA SER A 366 -0.85 31.01 -14.54
C SER A 366 -0.42 31.58 -13.18
N THR A 367 0.88 31.78 -12.97
CA THR A 367 1.41 32.37 -11.74
C THR A 367 2.69 33.14 -12.02
N SER A 368 2.95 34.19 -11.24
CA SER A 368 4.24 34.89 -11.23
C SER A 368 5.30 34.17 -10.38
N LEU A 369 4.86 33.30 -9.46
CA LEU A 369 5.71 32.59 -8.52
C LEU A 369 6.63 31.59 -9.24
N LYS A 370 7.90 31.59 -8.87
CA LYS A 370 8.87 30.63 -9.41
C LYS A 370 8.61 29.23 -8.83
N THR A 371 8.18 28.31 -9.68
CA THR A 371 7.93 26.90 -9.32
C THR A 371 9.20 26.18 -8.86
N TYR A 372 9.06 25.32 -7.85
CA TYR A 372 10.09 24.42 -7.39
C TYR A 372 9.98 23.03 -8.05
N GLN A 373 11.07 22.61 -8.72
CA GLN A 373 11.18 21.32 -9.41
C GLN A 373 10.00 21.01 -10.36
N HIS A 374 9.17 20.02 -10.01
CA HIS A 374 8.12 19.43 -10.84
C HIS A 374 6.71 19.60 -10.23
N PHE A 375 6.60 20.41 -9.18
CA PHE A 375 5.37 20.67 -8.40
C PHE A 375 4.63 21.88 -8.98
N THR A 376 4.10 21.74 -10.19
CA THR A 376 3.55 22.85 -10.99
C THR A 376 2.08 23.17 -10.66
N LEU A 377 1.61 24.35 -11.05
CA LEU A 377 0.26 24.81 -10.76
C LEU A 377 -0.81 23.98 -11.50
N GLU A 378 -0.48 23.51 -12.69
CA GLU A 378 -1.33 22.66 -13.53
C GLU A 378 -1.65 21.34 -12.79
N LYS A 379 -0.64 20.71 -12.19
CA LYS A 379 -0.81 19.48 -11.40
C LYS A 379 -1.67 19.70 -10.16
N ALA A 380 -1.51 20.84 -9.48
CA ALA A 380 -2.36 21.21 -8.36
C ALA A 380 -3.82 21.43 -8.78
N TYR A 381 -4.03 22.03 -9.94
CA TYR A 381 -5.36 22.30 -10.48
C TYR A 381 -6.08 21.02 -10.93
N LEU A 382 -5.34 20.12 -11.60
CA LEU A 382 -5.80 18.80 -12.02
C LEU A 382 -5.84 17.77 -10.89
N ARG A 383 -5.33 18.11 -9.69
CA ARG A 383 -5.25 17.25 -8.49
C ARG A 383 -4.36 16.02 -8.68
N GLU A 384 -3.38 16.10 -9.57
CA GLU A 384 -2.35 15.08 -9.76
C GLU A 384 -1.28 15.15 -8.66
N ASP A 385 -0.97 16.37 -8.19
CA ASP A 385 0.04 16.67 -7.17
C ASP A 385 -0.31 18.00 -6.47
N PHE A 386 0.62 18.61 -5.74
CA PHE A 386 0.52 19.99 -5.22
C PHE A 386 1.42 20.97 -5.98
N PHE A 387 1.14 22.27 -5.82
CA PHE A 387 1.99 23.35 -6.31
C PHE A 387 2.97 23.76 -5.21
N TRP A 388 4.26 23.86 -5.53
CA TRP A 388 5.29 24.33 -4.60
C TRP A 388 6.15 25.38 -5.30
N ALA A 389 6.32 26.54 -4.67
CA ALA A 389 7.12 27.63 -5.20
C ALA A 389 7.99 28.28 -4.12
N PHE A 390 9.03 28.99 -4.58
CA PHE A 390 9.90 29.80 -3.74
C PHE A 390 9.13 30.95 -3.04
N THR A 391 9.80 31.65 -2.12
CA THR A 391 9.24 32.77 -1.32
C THR A 391 8.44 33.79 -2.16
N PRO A 392 7.13 33.94 -1.91
CA PRO A 392 6.33 35.01 -2.49
C PRO A 392 6.77 36.44 -2.13
N ALA A 393 6.65 37.35 -3.09
CA ALA A 393 6.74 38.80 -2.90
C ALA A 393 5.35 39.47 -2.96
N ALA A 394 5.24 40.69 -2.42
CA ALA A 394 4.05 41.51 -2.57
C ALA A 394 3.77 41.80 -4.05
N GLY A 395 2.52 41.57 -4.48
CA GLY A 395 2.08 41.67 -5.88
C GLY A 395 2.20 40.37 -6.67
N ASP A 396 2.74 39.28 -6.10
CA ASP A 396 2.68 37.96 -6.74
C ASP A 396 1.24 37.44 -6.82
N PHE A 397 0.96 36.64 -7.87
CA PHE A 397 -0.38 36.10 -8.11
C PHE A 397 -0.39 34.63 -8.53
N ILE A 398 -1.52 33.98 -8.26
CA ILE A 398 -1.91 32.68 -8.83
C ILE A 398 -3.28 32.88 -9.48
N ARG A 399 -3.40 32.72 -10.79
CA ARG A 399 -4.59 33.08 -11.59
C ARG A 399 -5.12 31.89 -12.37
N PHE A 400 -6.44 31.74 -12.35
CA PHE A 400 -7.23 30.76 -13.07
C PHE A 400 -8.16 31.53 -14.02
N ARG A 401 -7.88 31.50 -15.33
CA ARG A 401 -8.73 32.11 -16.36
C ARG A 401 -9.59 31.02 -16.99
N PHE A 402 -10.90 31.12 -16.88
CA PHE A 402 -11.81 30.08 -17.38
C PHE A 402 -11.88 30.16 -18.92
N PHE A 403 -11.85 29.03 -19.62
CA PHE A 403 -11.94 29.02 -21.09
C PHE A 403 -13.32 29.48 -21.60
N GLN A 404 -14.34 29.39 -20.76
CA GLN A 404 -15.66 29.95 -20.98
C GLN A 404 -16.12 30.66 -19.68
N PRO A 405 -16.71 31.86 -19.76
CA PRO A 405 -17.26 32.53 -18.58
C PRO A 405 -18.29 31.65 -17.87
N LEU A 406 -18.16 31.51 -16.54
CA LEU A 406 -18.98 30.60 -15.75
C LEU A 406 -19.40 31.21 -14.42
N ARG A 407 -20.58 30.82 -13.94
CA ARG A 407 -21.00 31.11 -12.57
C ARG A 407 -20.31 30.14 -11.63
N LEU A 408 -19.65 30.67 -10.62
CA LEU A 408 -19.04 29.90 -9.53
C LEU A 408 -19.97 29.97 -8.32
N GLU A 409 -20.13 28.86 -7.60
CA GLU A 409 -20.95 28.77 -6.37
C GLU A 409 -20.06 28.85 -5.13
N ARG A 410 -18.95 28.11 -5.12
CA ARG A 410 -18.00 28.07 -3.99
C ARG A 410 -16.56 27.95 -4.45
N PHE A 411 -15.66 28.53 -3.65
CA PHE A 411 -14.23 28.30 -3.74
C PHE A 411 -13.70 27.71 -2.42
N PHE A 412 -12.67 26.87 -2.52
CA PHE A 412 -11.87 26.42 -1.39
C PHE A 412 -10.42 26.21 -1.84
N PHE A 413 -9.50 26.75 -1.05
CA PHE A 413 -8.06 26.64 -1.23
C PHE A 413 -7.40 26.24 0.09
N ARG A 414 -6.48 25.27 0.04
CA ARG A 414 -5.59 24.91 1.15
C ARG A 414 -4.14 25.14 0.77
N SER A 415 -3.38 25.73 1.68
CA SER A 415 -1.96 26.01 1.57
C SER A 415 -1.19 25.36 2.74
N GLY A 416 0.08 25.01 2.49
CA GLY A 416 0.87 24.10 3.32
C GLY A 416 0.48 22.63 3.16
N ASN A 417 1.33 21.71 3.61
CA ASN A 417 1.04 20.28 3.66
C ASN A 417 1.59 19.62 4.96
N ILE A 418 1.52 18.29 5.09
CA ILE A 418 1.96 17.58 6.31
C ILE A 418 3.49 17.46 6.45
N GLU A 419 4.23 17.53 5.34
CA GLU A 419 5.70 17.48 5.32
C GLU A 419 6.30 18.88 5.58
N HIS A 420 5.61 19.91 5.08
CA HIS A 420 5.96 21.32 5.14
C HIS A 420 4.74 22.14 5.64
N PRO A 421 4.45 22.10 6.96
CA PRO A 421 3.29 22.76 7.52
C PRO A 421 3.41 24.29 7.52
N GLU A 422 4.61 24.85 7.46
CA GLU A 422 4.83 26.31 7.49
C GLU A 422 4.87 26.96 6.11
N ASP A 423 4.95 26.18 5.02
CA ASP A 423 4.98 26.65 3.63
C ASP A 423 3.57 27.10 3.17
N LYS A 424 3.06 28.17 3.78
CA LYS A 424 1.69 28.66 3.64
C LYS A 424 1.61 30.03 2.97
N LEU A 425 0.49 30.27 2.27
CA LEU A 425 0.03 31.60 1.90
C LEU A 425 -0.39 32.38 3.15
N PHE A 426 0.28 33.50 3.37
CA PHE A 426 -0.08 34.51 4.37
C PHE A 426 -0.58 35.77 3.66
N ASN A 427 -1.51 36.48 4.29
CA ASN A 427 -1.99 37.79 3.82
C ASN A 427 -2.31 37.84 2.30
N THR A 428 -3.04 36.82 1.83
CA THR A 428 -3.38 36.63 0.41
C THR A 428 -4.89 36.78 0.26
N SER A 429 -5.33 37.61 -0.69
CA SER A 429 -6.74 37.79 -1.05
C SER A 429 -7.20 36.76 -2.08
N VAL A 430 -8.49 36.43 -2.07
CA VAL A 430 -9.18 35.72 -3.16
C VAL A 430 -10.00 36.75 -3.91
N GLU A 431 -9.76 36.86 -5.21
CA GLU A 431 -10.35 37.91 -6.06
C GLU A 431 -10.93 37.33 -7.35
N VAL A 432 -12.02 37.89 -7.85
CA VAL A 432 -12.72 37.44 -9.07
C VAL A 432 -12.90 38.56 -10.08
N LEU A 433 -12.93 38.21 -11.36
CA LEU A 433 -13.16 39.13 -12.48
C LEU A 433 -14.49 38.76 -13.17
N PRO A 434 -15.57 39.57 -12.98
CA PRO A 434 -16.81 39.43 -13.74
C PRO A 434 -16.59 39.66 -15.24
N PHE A 435 -17.31 38.92 -16.08
CA PHE A 435 -17.29 39.05 -17.54
C PHE A 435 -18.05 40.30 -18.02
N ASP A 436 -19.21 40.59 -17.42
CA ASP A 436 -20.13 41.67 -17.85
C ASP A 436 -19.74 43.05 -17.30
N ASN A 437 -18.48 43.46 -17.49
CA ASN A 437 -17.87 44.67 -16.89
C ASN A 437 -17.95 45.94 -17.77
N LEU A 438 -18.93 46.04 -18.70
CA LEU A 438 -19.06 47.19 -19.63
C LEU A 438 -20.46 47.81 -19.77
N GLN A 439 -21.51 47.20 -19.24
CA GLN A 439 -22.89 47.75 -19.29
C GLN A 439 -23.37 48.25 -17.92
N SER A 440 -23.13 47.50 -16.85
CA SER A 440 -23.46 47.87 -15.46
C SER A 440 -22.87 49.23 -15.04
N ASP A 441 -21.59 49.47 -15.32
CA ASP A 441 -20.92 50.75 -14.99
C ASP A 441 -21.51 51.95 -15.79
N LYS A 442 -22.15 51.73 -16.94
CA LYS A 442 -22.82 52.81 -17.71
C LYS A 442 -24.24 53.09 -17.23
N GLU A 443 -24.97 52.09 -16.78
CA GLU A 443 -26.34 52.22 -16.26
C GLU A 443 -26.34 52.79 -14.83
N ALA A 444 -25.39 52.35 -13.98
CA ALA A 444 -25.23 52.87 -12.62
C ALA A 444 -24.88 54.37 -12.58
N LEU A 445 -24.13 54.87 -13.57
CA LEU A 445 -23.82 56.30 -13.72
C LEU A 445 -25.01 57.16 -14.19
N GLN A 446 -26.10 56.57 -14.69
CA GLN A 446 -27.30 57.31 -15.13
C GLN A 446 -28.42 57.38 -14.08
N GLU A 447 -28.56 56.38 -13.20
CA GLU A 447 -29.67 56.36 -12.22
C GLU A 447 -29.38 57.07 -10.87
N GLY A 448 -28.17 57.56 -10.62
CA GLY A 448 -27.84 58.26 -9.37
C GLY A 448 -27.95 57.39 -8.10
N ARG A 449 -28.11 56.08 -8.27
CA ARG A 449 -28.11 55.08 -7.19
C ARG A 449 -26.66 54.78 -6.81
N SER A 450 -26.21 55.35 -5.70
CA SER A 450 -24.97 54.93 -5.04
C SER A 450 -25.14 53.51 -4.49
N ALA A 451 -25.02 52.52 -5.37
CA ALA A 451 -24.89 51.13 -4.98
C ALA A 451 -23.54 51.00 -4.27
N THR A 452 -23.59 50.91 -2.94
CA THR A 452 -22.42 50.64 -2.11
C THR A 452 -21.73 49.37 -2.62
N LEU A 453 -20.53 49.54 -3.19
CA LEU A 453 -19.68 48.42 -3.60
C LEU A 453 -19.38 47.57 -2.36
N GLN A 454 -20.12 46.47 -2.23
CA GLN A 454 -20.06 45.55 -1.08
C GLN A 454 -18.71 44.80 -1.00
N TYR A 455 -17.92 44.87 -2.07
CA TYR A 455 -16.62 44.20 -2.22
C TYR A 455 -15.58 45.21 -2.73
N PRO A 456 -14.36 45.25 -2.17
CA PRO A 456 -13.27 46.10 -2.68
C PRO A 456 -12.93 45.76 -4.14
N ARG A 457 -12.82 46.77 -5.01
CA ARG A 457 -12.44 46.62 -6.42
C ARG A 457 -11.00 47.07 -6.64
N SER A 458 -10.18 46.20 -7.20
CA SER A 458 -8.81 46.46 -7.63
C SER A 458 -8.79 47.33 -8.90
N SER A 459 -7.67 48.03 -9.13
CA SER A 459 -7.51 48.95 -10.29
C SER A 459 -7.59 48.25 -11.66
N ASP A 460 -7.39 46.93 -11.70
CA ASP A 460 -7.50 46.06 -12.86
C ASP A 460 -8.86 45.32 -12.95
N GLY A 461 -9.86 45.78 -12.20
CA GLY A 461 -11.26 45.35 -12.33
C GLY A 461 -11.67 44.15 -11.49
N TYR A 462 -10.71 43.48 -10.83
CA TYR A 462 -10.99 42.36 -9.91
C TYR A 462 -11.72 42.82 -8.64
N LEU A 463 -12.58 41.96 -8.08
CA LEU A 463 -13.32 42.16 -6.84
C LEU A 463 -12.81 41.19 -5.76
N GLN A 464 -12.45 41.70 -4.58
CA GLN A 464 -12.01 40.87 -3.46
C GLN A 464 -13.20 40.21 -2.74
N ILE A 465 -13.25 38.87 -2.76
CA ILE A 465 -14.34 38.05 -2.19
C ILE A 465 -13.91 37.20 -0.99
N GLY A 466 -12.62 37.17 -0.66
CA GLY A 466 -12.12 36.42 0.49
C GLY A 466 -10.65 36.69 0.81
N SER A 467 -10.13 35.98 1.81
CA SER A 467 -8.72 36.01 2.20
C SER A 467 -8.29 34.70 2.86
N PHE A 468 -6.99 34.43 2.86
CA PHE A 468 -6.39 33.30 3.56
C PHE A 468 -6.28 33.54 5.06
N TYR A 469 -6.82 32.61 5.85
CA TYR A 469 -6.64 32.53 7.29
C TYR A 469 -6.01 31.19 7.67
N LYS A 470 -4.85 31.22 8.35
CA LYS A 470 -4.08 30.03 8.77
C LYS A 470 -3.81 29.00 7.64
N GLY A 471 -3.62 29.49 6.40
CA GLY A 471 -3.38 28.65 5.22
C GLY A 471 -4.63 28.07 4.57
N VAL A 472 -5.84 28.55 4.90
CA VAL A 472 -7.10 28.15 4.23
C VAL A 472 -7.86 29.40 3.79
N ALA A 473 -8.40 29.38 2.57
CA ALA A 473 -9.39 30.34 2.11
C ALA A 473 -10.60 29.59 1.55
N GLN A 474 -11.80 29.89 2.03
CA GLN A 474 -13.03 29.25 1.58
C GLN A 474 -14.19 30.22 1.65
N GLY A 475 -15.15 30.09 0.73
CA GLY A 475 -16.33 30.95 0.71
C GLY A 475 -17.33 30.55 -0.38
N GLU A 476 -18.54 31.10 -0.25
CA GLU A 476 -19.52 31.12 -1.33
C GLU A 476 -19.29 32.36 -2.19
N VAL A 477 -19.65 32.28 -3.47
CA VAL A 477 -19.49 33.36 -4.44
C VAL A 477 -20.86 33.99 -4.67
N ASP A 478 -20.93 35.32 -4.56
CA ASP A 478 -22.19 36.04 -4.72
C ASP A 478 -22.76 35.85 -6.14
N PRO A 479 -23.98 35.30 -6.30
CA PRO A 479 -24.61 35.16 -7.61
C PRO A 479 -24.76 36.48 -8.38
N ALA A 480 -24.76 37.63 -7.69
CA ALA A 480 -24.83 38.96 -8.30
C ALA A 480 -23.63 39.29 -9.19
N PHE A 481 -22.47 38.60 -9.04
CA PHE A 481 -21.32 38.78 -9.93
C PHE A 481 -21.52 38.23 -11.34
N GLY A 482 -22.56 37.41 -11.57
CA GLY A 482 -22.82 36.81 -12.88
C GLY A 482 -21.73 35.82 -13.33
N PRO A 483 -21.52 35.65 -14.64
CA PRO A 483 -20.43 34.84 -15.18
C PRO A 483 -19.06 35.48 -14.89
N LEU A 484 -18.13 34.70 -14.38
CA LEU A 484 -16.74 35.10 -14.11
C LEU A 484 -15.84 34.71 -15.28
N GLU A 485 -14.96 35.62 -15.69
CA GLU A 485 -13.88 35.34 -16.65
C GLU A 485 -12.66 34.70 -15.96
N ALA A 486 -12.32 35.18 -14.76
CA ALA A 486 -11.15 34.70 -14.02
C ALA A 486 -11.34 34.77 -12.50
N LEU A 487 -10.52 34.00 -11.79
CA LEU A 487 -10.30 34.08 -10.36
C LEU A 487 -8.79 34.14 -10.11
N ARG A 488 -8.34 34.92 -9.13
CA ARG A 488 -6.95 34.93 -8.68
C ARG A 488 -6.80 34.89 -7.17
N LEU A 489 -5.64 34.42 -6.74
CA LEU A 489 -5.07 34.65 -5.43
C LEU A 489 -4.03 35.75 -5.59
N SER A 490 -4.11 36.81 -4.78
CA SER A 490 -3.23 37.99 -4.87
C SER A 490 -2.51 38.20 -3.53
N ILE A 491 -1.19 38.24 -3.57
CA ILE A 491 -0.33 38.19 -2.38
C ILE A 491 0.01 39.62 -1.97
N GLN A 492 -0.50 40.06 -0.81
CA GLN A 492 -0.48 41.47 -0.42
C GLN A 492 0.83 41.92 0.26
N THR A 493 1.62 40.98 0.78
CA THR A 493 2.88 41.23 1.49
C THR A 493 3.89 40.13 1.23
N ASP A 494 5.18 40.47 1.27
CA ASP A 494 6.29 39.52 1.18
C ASP A 494 6.17 38.39 2.23
N SER A 495 6.50 37.17 1.81
CA SER A 495 6.51 35.99 2.67
C SER A 495 7.95 35.55 2.97
N PRO A 496 8.33 35.36 4.25
CA PRO A 496 9.66 34.86 4.62
C PRO A 496 9.83 33.35 4.35
N VAL A 497 8.76 32.66 3.97
CA VAL A 497 8.71 31.21 3.72
C VAL A 497 8.26 30.89 2.31
N TRP A 498 8.63 29.71 1.83
CA TRP A 498 8.16 29.15 0.57
C TRP A 498 6.66 28.85 0.64
N VAL A 499 6.03 28.57 -0.50
CA VAL A 499 4.58 28.39 -0.57
C VAL A 499 4.18 27.08 -1.22
N ILE A 500 3.32 26.33 -0.52
CA ILE A 500 2.61 25.18 -1.07
C ILE A 500 1.14 25.51 -1.21
N LEU A 501 0.55 25.24 -2.38
CA LEU A 501 -0.91 25.22 -2.59
C LEU A 501 -1.30 23.76 -2.82
N SER A 502 -1.91 23.14 -1.79
CA SER A 502 -2.14 21.70 -1.69
C SER A 502 -3.52 21.25 -2.13
N GLU A 503 -4.52 22.12 -2.07
CA GLU A 503 -5.88 21.82 -2.57
C GLU A 503 -6.46 23.04 -3.29
N ILE A 504 -7.05 22.80 -4.47
CA ILE A 504 -7.83 23.76 -5.25
C ILE A 504 -9.19 23.11 -5.54
N PHE A 505 -10.27 23.78 -5.15
CA PHE A 505 -11.66 23.37 -5.35
C PHE A 505 -12.48 24.58 -5.79
N LEU A 506 -13.09 24.50 -6.97
CA LEU A 506 -13.85 25.58 -7.60
C LEU A 506 -15.19 25.03 -8.11
N LYS A 507 -16.22 25.05 -7.26
CA LYS A 507 -17.54 24.53 -7.64
C LYS A 507 -18.24 25.51 -8.58
N LYS A 508 -18.37 25.13 -9.86
CA LYS A 508 -19.27 25.77 -10.82
C LYS A 508 -20.73 25.61 -10.34
N ALA A 509 -21.55 26.65 -10.49
CA ALA A 509 -22.99 26.56 -10.30
C ALA A 509 -23.65 25.81 -11.47
N ASP A 510 -24.68 25.01 -11.17
CA ASP A 510 -25.43 24.21 -12.15
C ASP A 510 -26.26 25.08 -13.12
#